data_AF-A0A519MIE6-F1
#
_entry.id   AF-A0A519MIE6-F1
#
_cell.length_a   1.000
_cell.length_b   1.000
_cell.length_c   1.000
_cell.angle_alpha   90.00
_cell.angle_beta   90.00
_cell.angle_gamma   90.00
#
_symmetry.space_group_name_H-M   'P 1'
#
loop_
_entity.id
_entity.type
_entity.pdbx_description
1 polymer ?
#
loop_
_entity_poly.entity_id
_entity_poly.type
_entity_poly.pdbx_seq_one_letter_code
_entity_poly.pdbx_strand_id
1 'polypeptide(L)'
;AYYQEQLRMACTVGASGAIMGLLGAFGYLFPNTEMMVFPFPFPVKAKWLITVIALIDIFGGVYRTGSGIAHFAHIGGLAMGLILVIIWNKTNKRTFY
;
A
#
# COMPACT_ATOMS: atom_id res chain seq x y z
N ALA A 1 7.44 32.47 6.91
CA ALA A 1 6.95 31.30 7.68
C ALA A 1 5.89 30.53 6.88
N TYR A 2 4.74 31.15 6.56
CA TYR A 2 3.64 30.53 5.81
C TYR A 2 4.02 29.83 4.49
N TYR A 3 4.85 30.45 3.66
CA TYR A 3 5.27 29.86 2.37
C TYR A 3 6.13 28.58 2.54
N GLN A 4 6.96 28.54 3.60
CA GLN A 4 7.76 27.34 3.92
C GLN A 4 6.87 26.21 4.45
N GLU A 5 5.81 26.55 5.17
CA GLU A 5 4.82 25.62 5.67
C GLU A 5 3.97 25.04 4.52
N GLN A 6 3.57 25.87 3.55
CA GLN A 6 2.91 25.41 2.32
C GLN A 6 3.82 24.50 1.49
N LEU A 7 5.11 24.81 1.36
CA LEU A 7 6.08 23.95 0.67
C LEU A 7 6.31 22.61 1.38
N ARG A 8 6.32 22.60 2.72
CA ARG A 8 6.37 21.38 3.52
C ARG A 8 5.12 20.52 3.37
N MET A 9 3.94 21.15 3.32
CA MET A 9 2.66 20.47 3.06
C MET A 9 2.56 19.93 1.62
N ALA A 10 3.22 20.58 0.65
CA ALA A 10 3.26 20.14 -0.74
C ALA A 10 4.28 19.01 -0.99
N CYS A 11 5.34 18.93 -0.20
CA CYS A 11 6.34 17.87 -0.31
C CYS A 11 5.87 16.59 0.39
N THR A 12 5.33 15.63 -0.38
CA THR A 12 5.08 14.29 0.14
C THR A 12 6.41 13.54 0.26
N VAL A 13 7.09 13.68 1.39
CA VAL A 13 8.30 12.91 1.73
C VAL A 13 7.86 11.63 2.44
N GLY A 14 8.00 10.45 1.81
CA GLY A 14 7.63 9.21 2.49
C GLY A 14 7.95 7.93 1.71
N ALA A 15 8.74 7.05 2.32
CA ALA A 15 8.98 5.69 1.82
C ALA A 15 7.73 4.79 1.91
N SER A 16 6.71 5.19 2.68
CA SER A 16 5.51 4.40 2.93
C SER A 16 4.71 4.09 1.66
N GLY A 17 4.63 5.01 0.70
CA GLY A 17 3.99 4.75 -0.59
C GLY A 17 4.66 3.61 -1.38
N ALA A 18 6.00 3.54 -1.35
CA ALA A 18 6.73 2.45 -1.98
C ALA A 18 6.51 1.11 -1.26
N ILE A 19 6.46 1.12 0.07
CA ILE A 19 6.10 -0.06 0.89
C ILE A 19 4.69 -0.55 0.52
N MET A 20 3.74 0.37 0.37
CA MET A 20 2.38 0.04 -0.06
C MET A 20 2.36 -0.57 -1.46
N GLY A 21 3.22 -0.11 -2.38
CA GLY A 21 3.43 -0.76 -3.67
C GLY A 21 3.97 -2.18 -3.57
N LEU A 22 4.95 -2.43 -2.70
CA LEU A 22 5.44 -3.79 -2.43
C LEU A 22 4.32 -4.67 -1.88
N LEU A 23 3.46 -4.17 -0.99
CA LEU A 23 2.30 -4.90 -0.50
C LEU A 23 1.30 -5.21 -1.63
N GLY A 24 1.02 -4.26 -2.51
CA GLY A 24 0.15 -4.48 -3.68
C GLY A 24 0.69 -5.60 -4.59
N ALA A 25 2.00 -5.57 -4.88
CA ALA A 25 2.65 -6.61 -5.67
C ALA A 25 2.64 -7.98 -4.96
N PHE A 26 2.96 -7.99 -3.67
CA PHE A 26 2.99 -9.20 -2.84
C PHE A 26 1.61 -9.84 -2.71
N GLY A 27 0.55 -9.03 -2.51
CA GLY A 27 -0.82 -9.51 -2.41
C GLY A 27 -1.31 -10.20 -3.69
N TYR A 28 -0.77 -9.82 -4.85
CA TYR A 28 -1.07 -10.45 -6.12
C TYR A 28 -0.28 -11.75 -6.35
N LEU A 29 1.02 -11.73 -6.07
CA LEU A 29 1.91 -12.88 -6.28
C LEU A 29 1.68 -13.99 -5.25
N PHE A 30 1.48 -13.61 -3.99
CA PHE A 30 1.45 -14.52 -2.86
C PHE A 30 0.20 -14.33 -1.99
N PRO A 31 -1.03 -14.32 -2.57
CA PRO A 31 -2.26 -13.95 -1.87
C PRO A 31 -2.60 -14.86 -0.68
N ASN A 32 -2.15 -16.12 -0.73
CA ASN A 32 -2.43 -17.14 0.28
C ASN A 32 -1.28 -17.32 1.28
N THR A 33 -0.20 -16.54 1.20
CA THR A 33 0.86 -16.59 2.22
C THR A 33 0.29 -16.25 3.57
N GLU A 34 0.52 -17.14 4.53
CA GLU A 34 0.08 -17.01 5.90
C GLU A 34 1.05 -16.13 6.68
N MET A 35 0.54 -15.03 7.22
CA MET A 35 1.30 -14.08 8.01
C MET A 35 0.80 -14.07 9.45
N MET A 36 1.74 -14.16 10.40
CA MET A 36 1.42 -13.95 11.80
C MET A 36 1.32 -12.45 12.07
N VAL A 37 0.16 -11.99 12.53
CA VAL A 37 -0.09 -10.57 12.82
C VAL A 37 -0.31 -10.41 14.31
N PHE A 38 0.62 -9.78 15.02
CA PHE A 38 0.45 -9.52 16.43
C PHE A 38 -0.70 -8.51 16.66
N PRO A 39 -1.61 -8.73 17.64
CA PRO A 39 -1.64 -9.77 18.67
C PRO A 39 -2.51 -11.00 18.32
N PHE A 40 -2.94 -11.16 17.07
CA PHE A 40 -3.79 -12.28 16.67
C PHE A 40 -3.03 -13.62 16.79
N PRO A 41 -3.58 -14.63 17.49
CA PRO A 41 -2.90 -15.89 17.75
C PRO A 41 -2.99 -16.90 16.58
N PHE A 42 -3.53 -16.48 15.43
CA PHE A 42 -3.68 -17.33 14.24
C PHE A 42 -3.15 -16.60 13.00
N PRO A 43 -2.61 -17.35 12.02
CA PRO A 43 -2.13 -16.78 10.78
C PRO A 43 -3.27 -16.20 9.94
N VAL A 44 -3.00 -15.09 9.26
CA VAL A 44 -3.92 -14.42 8.33
C VAL A 44 -3.31 -14.42 6.94
N LYS A 45 -4.10 -14.79 5.93
CA LYS A 45 -3.64 -14.76 4.53
C LYS A 45 -3.36 -13.33 4.07
N ALA A 46 -2.29 -13.15 3.30
CA ALA A 46 -1.83 -11.87 2.82
C ALA A 46 -2.91 -11.02 2.14
N LYS A 47 -3.74 -11.64 1.28
CA LYS A 47 -4.84 -10.94 0.60
C LYS A 47 -5.77 -10.22 1.58
N TRP A 48 -6.08 -10.82 2.73
CA TRP A 48 -6.99 -10.22 3.71
C TRP A 48 -6.32 -9.06 4.45
N LEU A 49 -5.07 -9.23 4.87
CA LEU A 49 -4.33 -8.16 5.55
C LEU A 49 -4.19 -6.93 4.64
N ILE A 50 -3.79 -7.14 3.40
CA ILE A 50 -3.58 -6.06 2.43
C ILE A 50 -4.90 -5.37 2.07
N THR A 51 -6.00 -6.12 1.89
CA THR A 51 -7.32 -5.53 1.66
C THR A 51 -7.76 -4.66 2.85
N VAL A 52 -7.57 -5.10 4.09
CA VAL A 52 -7.92 -4.31 5.28
C VAL A 52 -7.10 -3.02 5.33
N ILE A 53 -5.78 -3.09 5.09
CA ILE A 53 -4.91 -1.90 5.06
C ILE A 53 -5.40 -0.91 3.97
N ALA A 54 -5.69 -1.40 2.77
CA ALA A 54 -6.20 -0.57 1.68
C ALA A 54 -7.53 0.11 2.04
N LEU A 55 -8.45 -0.62 2.69
CA LEU A 55 -9.72 -0.03 3.13
C LEU A 55 -9.48 1.07 4.16
N ILE A 56 -8.61 0.85 5.16
CA ILE A 56 -8.27 1.86 6.18
C ILE A 56 -7.75 3.14 5.53
N ASP A 57 -6.85 3.05 4.55
CA ASP A 57 -6.33 4.21 3.84
C ASP A 57 -7.41 4.91 3.00
N ILE A 58 -8.29 4.17 2.32
CA ILE A 58 -9.42 4.78 1.59
C ILE A 58 -10.33 5.55 2.56
N PHE A 59 -10.71 4.94 3.69
CA PHE A 59 -11.53 5.59 4.71
C PHE A 59 -10.83 6.83 5.28
N GLY A 60 -9.55 6.74 5.65
CA GLY A 60 -8.78 7.89 6.16
C GLY A 60 -8.66 9.04 5.16
N GLY A 61 -8.49 8.72 3.87
CA GLY A 61 -8.44 9.71 2.79
C GLY A 61 -9.79 10.39 2.55
N VAL A 62 -10.89 9.64 2.56
CA VAL A 62 -12.25 10.16 2.33
C VAL A 62 -12.74 10.99 3.52
N TYR A 63 -12.59 10.48 4.74
CA TYR A 63 -13.10 11.11 5.95
C TYR A 63 -12.13 12.14 6.56
N ARG A 64 -11.06 12.51 5.84
CA ARG A 64 -10.05 13.53 6.18
C ARG A 64 -9.88 13.67 7.69
N THR A 65 -9.35 12.63 8.33
CA THR A 65 -9.28 12.47 9.79
C THR A 65 -8.37 13.48 10.52
N GLY A 66 -7.93 14.56 9.86
CA GLY A 66 -6.95 15.51 10.40
C GLY A 66 -5.59 14.88 10.70
N SER A 67 -5.36 13.65 10.24
CA SER A 67 -4.10 12.93 10.39
C SER A 67 -3.06 13.51 9.42
N GLY A 68 -1.79 13.59 9.85
CA GLY A 68 -0.66 13.91 8.98
C GLY A 68 -0.28 12.78 8.01
N ILE A 69 -1.20 11.85 7.73
CA ILE A 69 -0.98 10.66 6.92
C ILE A 69 -1.47 10.93 5.50
N ALA A 70 -0.59 10.73 4.52
CA ALA A 70 -0.91 10.89 3.10
C ALA A 70 -1.62 9.64 2.55
N HIS A 71 -2.85 9.37 3.00
CA HIS A 71 -3.61 8.17 2.68
C HIS A 71 -3.75 7.90 1.16
N PHE A 72 -3.97 8.92 0.34
CA PHE A 72 -4.04 8.75 -1.12
C PHE A 72 -2.69 8.37 -1.75
N ALA A 73 -1.57 8.78 -1.14
CA ALA A 73 -0.24 8.35 -1.60
C ALA A 73 -0.02 6.85 -1.33
N HIS A 74 -0.56 6.31 -0.23
CA HIS A 74 -0.56 4.87 0.04
C HIS A 74 -1.37 4.09 -0.99
N ILE A 75 -2.59 4.53 -1.29
CA ILE A 75 -3.44 3.88 -2.30
C ILE A 75 -2.82 3.95 -3.70
N GLY A 76 -2.25 5.09 -4.08
CA GLY A 76 -1.51 5.24 -5.33
C GLY A 76 -0.31 4.29 -5.41
N GLY A 77 0.46 4.17 -4.32
CA GLY A 77 1.57 3.22 -4.21
C GLY A 77 1.12 1.78 -4.38
N LEU A 78 0.11 1.35 -3.62
CA LEU A 78 -0.48 0.00 -3.70
C LEU A 78 -0.97 -0.34 -5.10
N ALA A 79 -1.71 0.58 -5.72
CA ALA A 79 -2.21 0.41 -7.08
C ALA A 79 -1.07 0.30 -8.09
N MET A 80 -0.04 1.14 -7.97
CA MET A 80 1.10 1.11 -8.89
C MET A 80 1.90 -0.19 -8.80
N GLY A 81 2.15 -0.69 -7.58
CA GLY A 81 2.80 -1.99 -7.38
C GLY A 81 2.00 -3.16 -7.97
N LEU A 82 0.67 -3.13 -7.78
CA LEU A 82 -0.23 -4.11 -8.37
C LEU A 82 -0.24 -4.05 -9.92
N ILE A 83 -0.30 -2.85 -10.51
CA ILE A 83 -0.26 -2.66 -11.95
C ILE A 83 1.06 -3.18 -12.52
N LEU A 84 2.18 -2.82 -11.90
CA LEU A 84 3.52 -3.20 -12.33
C LEU A 84 3.69 -4.73 -12.35
N VAL A 85 3.27 -5.41 -11.28
CA VAL A 85 3.35 -6.87 -11.19
C VAL A 85 2.42 -7.53 -12.22
N ILE A 86 1.21 -6.99 -12.47
CA ILE A 86 0.31 -7.51 -13.51
C ILE A 86 0.94 -7.38 -14.91
N ILE A 87 1.58 -6.26 -15.21
CA ILE A 87 2.25 -6.03 -16.49
C ILE A 87 3.40 -7.03 -16.67
N TRP A 88 4.25 -7.21 -15.66
CA TRP A 88 5.33 -8.18 -15.74
C TRP A 88 4.84 -9.62 -15.83
N ASN A 89 3.76 -9.98 -15.13
CA ASN A 89 3.17 -11.32 -15.22
C ASN A 89 2.72 -11.65 -16.66
N LYS A 90 2.18 -10.66 -17.36
CA LYS A 90 1.73 -10.85 -18.75
C LYS A 90 2.91 -11.05 -19.69
N THR A 91 3.99 -10.28 -19.51
CA THR A 91 5.12 -10.21 -20.44
C THR A 91 6.19 -11.27 -20.19
N ASN A 92 6.46 -11.63 -18.93
CA ASN A 92 7.48 -12.61 -18.58
C ASN A 92 6.94 -13.69 -17.64
N LYS A 93 6.17 -14.62 -18.19
CA LYS A 93 5.53 -15.72 -17.43
C LYS A 93 6.49 -16.81 -16.94
N ARG A 94 7.68 -16.92 -17.54
CA ARG A 94 8.57 -18.10 -17.33
C ARG A 94 9.44 -17.98 -16.08
N THR A 95 9.67 -16.76 -15.59
CA THR A 95 10.57 -16.50 -14.45
C THR A 95 9.95 -15.51 -13.47
N PHE A 96 8.62 -15.51 -13.38
CA PHE A 96 7.89 -14.41 -12.77
C PHE A 96 7.87 -14.42 -11.23
N TYR A 97 8.11 -15.59 -10.61
CA TYR A 97 8.18 -15.77 -9.16
C TYR A 97 8.93 -17.05 -8.83
#